data_AF-A0A0U5IA15-F1
#
_entry.id   AF-A0A0U5IA15-F1
#
_cell.length_a   1.000
_cell.length_b   1.000
_cell.length_c   1.000
_cell.angle_alpha   90.00
_cell.angle_beta   90.00
_cell.angle_gamma   90.00
#
_symmetry.space_group_name_H-M   'P 1'
#
loop_
_entity.id
_entity.type
_entity.pdbx_description
1 polymer ?
#
loop_
_entity_poly.entity_id
_entity_poly.type
_entity_poly.pdbx_seq_one_letter_code
_entity_poly.pdbx_strand_id
1 'polypeptide(L)'
;MLLDHPELAGEVDEAPDDWRRSSNPGVAILVQLLETIAANPTISKGALVERWRDREHFLYLQRLSVAPFLHDIPPDGVAAELIGALTRIGEEVLKEERRRPLTEPRPGTA
;
A
#
# COMPACT_ATOMS: atom_id res chain seq x y z
N MET A 1 -7.45 -2.94 -7.82
CA MET A 1 -6.19 -2.38 -8.34
C MET A 1 -5.07 -3.38 -8.20
N LEU A 2 -4.27 -3.42 -7.12
CA LEU A 2 -3.11 -4.32 -7.01
C LEU A 2 -3.46 -5.82 -7.04
N LEU A 3 -4.63 -6.20 -6.52
CA LEU A 3 -5.11 -7.59 -6.62
C LEU A 3 -5.46 -7.98 -8.06
N ASP A 4 -5.94 -7.03 -8.87
CA ASP A 4 -6.36 -7.25 -10.25
C ASP A 4 -5.18 -7.13 -11.23
N HIS A 5 -4.20 -6.30 -10.88
CA HIS A 5 -3.01 -5.97 -11.65
C HIS A 5 -1.75 -6.08 -10.76
N PRO A 6 -1.29 -7.29 -10.42
CA PRO A 6 -0.08 -7.47 -9.61
C PRO A 6 1.17 -6.85 -10.25
N GLU A 7 1.21 -6.73 -11.58
CA GLU A 7 2.28 -6.10 -12.35
C GLU A 7 2.56 -4.64 -11.93
N LEU A 8 1.57 -3.94 -11.37
CA LEU A 8 1.72 -2.57 -10.87
C LEU A 8 2.69 -2.47 -9.69
N ALA A 9 3.06 -3.60 -9.06
CA ALA A 9 4.09 -3.60 -8.01
C ALA A 9 5.41 -2.98 -8.50
N GLY A 10 5.77 -3.20 -9.77
CA GLY A 10 6.97 -2.59 -10.36
C GLY A 10 6.89 -1.06 -10.42
N GLU A 11 5.74 -0.51 -10.81
CA GLU A 11 5.53 0.95 -10.85
C GLU A 11 5.54 1.57 -9.45
N VAL A 12 5.04 0.84 -8.45
CA VAL A 12 5.08 1.28 -7.05
C VAL A 12 6.52 1.34 -6.52
N ASP A 13 7.37 0.41 -6.92
CA ASP A 13 8.79 0.39 -6.51
C ASP A 13 9.61 1.53 -7.15
N GLU A 14 9.18 2.07 -8.30
CA GLU A 14 9.78 3.25 -8.93
C GLU A 14 9.27 4.58 -8.36
N ALA A 15 8.14 4.57 -7.66
CA ALA A 15 7.51 5.74 -7.07
C ALA A 15 8.09 6.11 -5.68
N PRO A 16 7.91 7.36 -5.21
CA PRO A 16 8.28 7.74 -3.86
C PRO A 16 7.65 6.84 -2.81
N ASP A 17 8.44 6.43 -1.81
CA ASP A 17 8.07 5.40 -0.84
C ASP A 17 7.71 5.95 0.55
N ASP A 18 7.57 7.28 0.69
CA ASP A 18 7.23 7.97 1.94
C ASP A 18 5.98 7.38 2.62
N TRP A 19 5.01 6.96 1.80
CA TRP A 19 3.77 6.34 2.24
C TRP A 19 4.01 5.08 3.09
N ARG A 20 5.12 4.36 2.91
CA ARG A 20 5.47 3.16 3.70
C ARG A 20 5.65 3.48 5.18
N ARG A 21 5.95 4.73 5.53
CA ARG A 21 6.10 5.21 6.92
C ARG A 21 4.75 5.56 7.57
N SER A 22 3.64 5.47 6.84
CA SER A 22 2.31 5.71 7.38
C SER A 22 2.00 4.73 8.51
N SER A 23 1.41 5.26 9.59
CA SER A 23 0.90 4.45 10.71
C SER A 23 -0.45 3.79 10.40
N ASN A 24 -1.00 4.00 9.19
CA ASN A 24 -2.29 3.45 8.78
C ASN A 24 -2.21 1.92 8.64
N PRO A 25 -3.07 1.14 9.32
CA PRO A 25 -3.07 -0.32 9.23
C PRO A 25 -3.31 -0.84 7.81
N GLY A 26 -4.03 -0.09 6.96
CA GLY A 26 -4.22 -0.42 5.55
C GLY A 26 -2.91 -0.37 4.75
N VAL A 27 -1.98 0.53 5.10
CA VAL A 27 -0.66 0.60 4.48
C VAL A 27 0.20 -0.61 4.86
N ALA A 28 0.13 -1.07 6.10
CA ALA A 28 0.83 -2.28 6.53
C ALA A 28 0.38 -3.54 5.76
N ILE A 29 -0.91 -3.60 5.38
CA ILE A 29 -1.44 -4.66 4.51
C ILE A 29 -0.90 -4.50 3.09
N LEU A 30 -0.88 -3.27 2.56
CA LEU A 30 -0.38 -2.97 1.22
C LEU A 30 1.11 -3.33 1.06
N VAL A 31 1.94 -3.03 2.06
CA VAL A 31 3.35 -3.42 2.07
C VAL A 31 3.51 -4.94 1.98
N GLN A 32 2.78 -5.69 2.81
CA GLN A 32 2.82 -7.17 2.77
C GLN A 32 2.33 -7.75 1.42
N LEU A 33 1.39 -7.08 0.75
CA LEU A 33 0.94 -7.49 -0.58
C LEU A 33 2.05 -7.28 -1.62
N LEU A 34 2.68 -6.11 -1.62
CA LEU A 34 3.80 -5.79 -2.51
C LEU A 34 4.97 -6.74 -2.29
N GLU A 35 5.34 -7.03 -1.04
CA GLU A 35 6.38 -8.02 -0.71
C GLU A 35 6.02 -9.43 -1.24
N THR A 36 4.75 -9.81 -1.15
CA THR A 36 4.29 -11.11 -1.67
C THR A 36 4.41 -11.19 -3.19
N ILE A 37 4.06 -10.11 -3.89
CA ILE A 37 4.15 -10.00 -5.34
C ILE A 37 5.61 -9.94 -5.79
N ALA A 38 6.46 -9.16 -5.12
CA ALA A 38 7.89 -9.09 -5.40
C ALA A 38 8.56 -10.47 -5.25
N ALA A 39 8.15 -11.26 -4.24
CA ALA A 39 8.63 -12.63 -4.06
C ALA A 39 8.07 -13.62 -5.10
N ASN A 40 6.94 -13.31 -5.75
CA ASN A 40 6.29 -14.15 -6.75
C ASN A 40 5.70 -13.31 -7.90
N PRO A 41 6.53 -12.78 -8.83
CA PRO A 41 6.08 -11.79 -9.82
C PRO A 41 4.99 -12.28 -10.78
N THR A 42 4.84 -13.60 -10.93
CA THR A 42 3.83 -14.24 -11.78
C THR A 42 2.59 -14.72 -11.00
N ILE A 43 2.45 -14.30 -9.74
CA ILE A 43 1.32 -14.71 -8.90
C ILE A 43 0.01 -14.18 -9.47
N SER A 44 -0.98 -15.06 -9.60
CA SER A 44 -2.32 -14.66 -10.02
C SER A 44 -3.10 -14.05 -8.85
N LYS A 45 -4.12 -13.24 -9.16
CA LYS A 45 -5.09 -12.73 -8.18
C LYS A 45 -5.62 -13.82 -7.25
N GLY A 46 -6.03 -14.97 -7.81
CA GLY A 46 -6.56 -16.09 -7.04
C GLY A 46 -5.54 -16.70 -6.10
N ALA A 47 -4.30 -16.89 -6.54
CA ALA A 47 -3.22 -17.41 -5.71
C ALA A 47 -2.80 -16.42 -4.61
N LEU A 48 -2.83 -15.11 -4.91
CA LEU A 48 -2.56 -14.05 -3.93
C LEU A 48 -3.63 -14.04 -2.84
N VAL A 49 -4.92 -14.10 -3.19
CA VAL A 49 -6.02 -14.18 -2.22
C VAL A 49 -5.94 -15.46 -1.39
N GLU A 50 -5.63 -16.61 -2.01
CA GLU A 50 -5.49 -17.89 -1.31
C GLU A 50 -4.40 -17.84 -0.24
N ARG A 51 -3.24 -17.26 -0.57
CA ARG A 51 -2.10 -17.14 0.37
C ARG A 51 -2.41 -16.27 1.59
N TRP A 52 -3.43 -15.43 1.48
CA TRP A 52 -3.89 -14.56 2.56
C TRP A 52 -5.04 -15.14 3.36
N ARG A 53 -5.54 -16.34 3.03
CA ARG A 53 -6.67 -17.00 3.70
C ARG A 53 -6.51 -17.16 5.21
N ASP A 54 -5.29 -17.46 5.66
CA ASP A 54 -4.99 -17.71 7.07
C ASP A 54 -4.55 -16.43 7.83
N ARG A 55 -4.61 -15.25 7.20
CA ARG A 55 -4.24 -13.97 7.83
C ARG A 55 -5.47 -13.27 8.40
N GLU A 56 -5.28 -12.56 9.53
CA GLU A 56 -6.33 -11.83 10.25
C GLU A 56 -7.15 -10.87 9.34
N HIS A 57 -6.54 -10.36 8.29
CA HIS A 57 -7.15 -9.40 7.36
C HIS A 57 -7.76 -10.03 6.09
N PHE A 58 -7.87 -11.36 6.02
CA PHE A 58 -8.40 -12.07 4.85
C PHE A 58 -9.78 -11.57 4.41
N LEU A 59 -10.70 -11.37 5.35
CA LEU A 59 -12.08 -10.93 5.05
C LEU A 59 -12.11 -9.56 4.37
N TYR A 60 -11.17 -8.66 4.69
CA TYR A 60 -11.06 -7.37 4.04
C TYR A 60 -10.56 -7.51 2.59
N LEU A 61 -9.52 -8.32 2.37
CA LEU A 61 -9.00 -8.59 1.03
C LEU A 61 -9.99 -9.35 0.15
N GLN A 62 -10.73 -10.30 0.73
CA GLN A 62 -11.79 -11.01 0.02
C GLN A 62 -12.85 -10.04 -0.48
N ARG A 63 -13.33 -9.12 0.37
CA ARG A 63 -14.28 -8.06 -0.03
C ARG A 63 -13.71 -7.16 -1.13
N LEU A 64 -12.43 -6.80 -1.05
CA LEU A 64 -11.75 -6.02 -2.10
C LEU A 64 -11.65 -6.78 -3.44
N SER A 65 -11.51 -8.10 -3.39
CA SER A 65 -11.37 -8.95 -4.58
C SER A 65 -12.68 -9.11 -5.37
N VAL A 66 -13.84 -9.10 -4.72
CA VAL A 66 -15.15 -9.29 -5.37
C VAL A 66 -15.87 -7.99 -5.74
N ALA A 67 -15.55 -6.86 -5.11
CA ALA A 67 -16.26 -5.64 -5.43
C ALA A 67 -15.72 -4.96 -6.71
N PRO A 68 -16.61 -4.38 -7.53
CA PRO A 68 -16.26 -3.83 -8.84
C PRO A 68 -15.62 -2.43 -8.72
N PHE A 69 -14.58 -2.28 -7.89
CA PHE A 69 -13.93 -0.99 -7.62
C PHE A 69 -13.25 -0.36 -8.84
N LEU A 70 -12.98 -1.16 -9.88
CA LEU A 70 -12.33 -0.71 -11.10
C LEU A 70 -13.31 -0.36 -12.23
N HIS A 71 -14.64 -0.50 -12.03
CA HIS A 71 -15.60 -0.34 -13.13
C HIS A 71 -15.55 1.05 -13.78
N ASP A 72 -15.26 2.08 -12.99
CA ASP A 72 -15.23 3.47 -13.45
C ASP A 72 -13.81 3.95 -13.82
N ILE A 73 -12.81 3.08 -13.76
CA ILE A 73 -11.41 3.44 -14.01
C ILE A 73 -11.00 2.90 -15.39
N PRO A 74 -10.58 3.77 -16.32
CA PRO A 74 -10.04 3.32 -17.59
C PRO A 74 -8.85 2.36 -17.36
N PRO A 75 -8.68 1.31 -18.18
CA PRO A 75 -7.58 0.35 -18.02
C PRO A 75 -6.20 1.04 -17.94
N ASP A 76 -5.99 2.06 -18.76
CA ASP A 76 -4.73 2.83 -18.80
C ASP A 76 -4.58 3.81 -17.62
N GLY A 77 -5.67 4.05 -16.85
CA GLY A 77 -5.70 4.94 -15.70
C GLY A 77 -5.42 4.24 -14.36
N VAL A 78 -5.44 2.91 -14.31
CA VAL A 78 -5.33 2.16 -13.05
C VAL A 78 -3.98 2.40 -12.36
N ALA A 79 -2.90 2.45 -13.12
CA ALA A 79 -1.57 2.75 -12.60
C ALA A 79 -1.49 4.17 -12.01
N ALA A 80 -1.92 5.17 -12.79
CA ALA A 80 -1.93 6.56 -12.36
C ALA A 80 -2.78 6.79 -11.10
N GLU A 81 -3.93 6.13 -11.00
CA GLU A 81 -4.78 6.17 -9.80
C GLU A 81 -4.09 5.56 -8.58
N LEU A 82 -3.42 4.41 -8.73
CA LEU A 82 -2.65 3.78 -7.66
C LEU A 82 -1.53 4.70 -7.17
N ILE A 83 -0.70 5.21 -8.09
CA ILE A 83 0.41 6.10 -7.75
C ILE A 83 -0.09 7.41 -7.13
N GLY A 84 -1.19 7.97 -7.65
CA GLY A 84 -1.82 9.17 -7.09
C GLY A 84 -2.37 8.96 -5.67
N ALA A 85 -2.90 7.77 -5.37
CA ALA A 85 -3.32 7.42 -4.02
C ALA A 85 -2.12 7.29 -3.06
N LEU A 86 -1.05 6.61 -3.49
CA LEU A 86 0.18 6.46 -2.70
C LEU A 86 0.86 7.81 -2.43
N THR A 87 0.92 8.68 -3.43
CA THR A 87 1.47 10.02 -3.30
C THR A 87 0.74 10.82 -2.22
N ARG A 88 -0.60 10.79 -2.21
CA ARG A 88 -1.40 11.49 -1.18
C ARG A 88 -1.10 10.97 0.23
N ILE A 89 -0.95 9.66 0.40
CA ILE A 89 -0.58 9.07 1.69
C ILE A 89 0.82 9.54 2.10
N GLY A 90 1.78 9.57 1.17
CA GLY A 90 3.13 10.08 1.43
C GLY A 90 3.13 11.56 1.83
N GLU A 91 2.35 12.40 1.16
CA GLU A 91 2.18 13.81 1.51
C GLU A 91 1.60 14.00 2.92
N GLU A 92 0.63 13.17 3.32
CA GLU A 92 0.07 13.17 4.67
C GLU A 92 1.14 12.82 5.71
N VAL A 93 1.93 11.78 5.46
CA VAL A 93 3.06 11.39 6.34
C VAL A 93 4.05 12.54 6.50
N LEU A 94 4.53 13.12 5.40
CA LEU A 94 5.50 14.22 5.44
C LEU A 94 4.93 15.45 6.17
N LYS A 95 3.63 15.71 6.02
CA LYS A 95 2.94 16.80 6.72
C LYS A 95 2.83 16.54 8.22
N GLU A 96 2.54 15.32 8.63
CA GLU A 96 2.53 14.92 10.04
C GLU A 96 3.91 15.02 10.67
N GLU A 97 4.95 14.54 9.99
CA GLU A 97 6.34 14.66 10.45
C GLU A 97 6.76 16.12 10.65
N ARG A 98 6.44 16.99 9.68
CA ARG A 98 6.72 18.44 9.77
C ARG A 98 5.95 19.14 10.88
N ARG A 99 4.74 18.66 11.21
CA ARG A 99 3.89 19.19 12.28
C ARG A 99 4.33 18.73 13.65
N ARG A 100 5.13 17.66 13.75
CA ARG A 100 5.69 17.20 15.02
C ARG A 100 6.80 18.20 15.41
N PRO A 101 6.58 19.06 16.41
CA PRO A 101 7.62 19.99 16.82
C PRO A 101 8.85 19.21 17.29
N LEU A 102 10.03 19.77 17.04
CA LEU A 102 11.34 19.33 17.53
C LEU A 102 11.39 19.49 19.06
N THR A 103 10.49 18.83 19.79
CA THR A 103 10.50 18.75 21.25
C THR A 103 10.88 17.34 21.64
N GLU A 104 12.16 17.05 21.51
CA GLU A 104 12.84 16.26 22.52
C GLU A 104 14.13 17.00 22.89
N PRO A 105 14.11 17.89 23.90
CA PRO A 105 15.34 18.16 24.61
C PRO A 105 15.73 16.84 25.28
N ARG A 106 16.88 16.26 24.92
CA ARG A 106 17.50 15.25 25.78
C ARG A 106 17.66 15.90 27.17
N PRO A 107 16.98 15.45 28.22
CA PRO A 107 17.35 15.88 29.56
C PRO A 107 18.77 15.38 29.82
N GLY A 108 19.60 16.31 30.30
CA GLY A 108 21.04 16.17 30.37
C GLY A 108 21.54 15.03 31.23
N THR A 109 22.81 14.72 30.96
CA THR A 109 23.84 14.36 31.94
C THR A 109 23.43 14.54 33.40
N ALA A 110 23.45 13.42 34.13
CA ALA A 110 23.92 13.34 35.51
C ALA A 110 24.60 11.98 35.70
#